data_AF-A0A348G5X1-F1
#
_entry.id   AF-A0A348G5X1-F1
#
_cell.length_a   1.000
_cell.length_b   1.000
_cell.length_c   1.000
_cell.angle_alpha   90.00
_cell.angle_beta   90.00
_cell.angle_gamma   90.00
#
_symmetry.space_group_name_H-M   'P 1'
#
loop_
_entity.id
_entity.type
_entity.pdbx_description
1 polymer ?
#
loop_
_entity_poly.entity_id
_entity_poly.type
_entity_poly.pdbx_seq_one_letter_code
_entity_poly.pdbx_strand_id
1 'polypeptide(L)'
;MRRSRAINLIAFCALVLLADDSSASVSYILKNYVPALLRNPFKQLASLRHGIVPGTLWCGPGHIASNYSELGVNWKLDTCCRAHDFCNDYIRPRSSKYGLYNSAKLCRSSLCECDLQFYDCLKKAPGFVAFNVGRIYFKKCRRCFNAYYDVETCIKRGLVVNEEQGRNGSRVFCAQFDRNPKWKQPHNVAMPRPTAAPPTWIDTEPDQTVPLPYPMDEEDDDTSTDFDIRMLNVS
;
A
#
# COMPACT_ATOMS: atom_id res chain seq x y z
N MET A 1 33.81 -12.68 18.79
CA MET A 1 33.80 -12.32 17.35
C MET A 1 32.65 -13.04 16.64
N ARG A 2 31.45 -12.46 16.64
CA ARG A 2 30.31 -12.93 15.82
C ARG A 2 30.21 -11.97 14.63
N ARG A 3 30.34 -12.50 13.41
CA ARG A 3 30.16 -11.74 12.17
C ARG A 3 28.69 -11.36 12.05
N SER A 4 28.35 -10.12 12.41
CA SER A 4 27.09 -9.49 12.03
C SER A 4 27.04 -9.44 10.52
N ARG A 5 26.31 -10.37 9.88
CA ARG A 5 25.90 -10.19 8.50
C ARG A 5 24.75 -9.18 8.53
N ALA A 6 25.09 -7.90 8.48
CA ALA A 6 24.16 -6.90 7.98
C ALA A 6 23.75 -7.38 6.59
N ILE A 7 22.59 -8.03 6.48
CA ILE A 7 21.99 -8.31 5.19
C ILE A 7 21.63 -6.93 4.65
N ASN A 8 22.49 -6.43 3.75
CA ASN A 8 22.26 -5.21 3.00
C ASN A 8 20.79 -5.20 2.56
N LEU A 9 20.06 -4.11 2.79
CA LEU A 9 18.62 -4.00 2.45
C LEU A 9 18.35 -4.34 0.97
N ILE A 10 19.39 -4.17 0.13
CA ILE A 10 19.49 -4.58 -1.27
C ILE A 10 19.37 -6.10 -1.43
N ALA A 11 19.98 -6.90 -0.56
CA ALA A 11 19.93 -8.36 -0.57
C ALA A 11 18.56 -8.91 -0.13
N PHE A 12 17.81 -8.21 0.73
CA PHE A 12 16.44 -8.60 1.08
C PHE A 12 15.46 -8.33 -0.07
N CYS A 13 15.64 -7.22 -0.80
CA CYS A 13 14.91 -6.96 -2.04
C CYS A 13 15.32 -7.90 -3.19
N ALA A 14 16.61 -8.25 -3.29
CA ALA A 14 17.08 -9.25 -4.24
C ALA A 14 16.52 -10.63 -3.93
N LEU A 15 16.39 -11.02 -2.65
CA LEU A 15 15.75 -12.28 -2.26
C LEU A 15 14.26 -12.36 -2.64
N VAL A 16 13.53 -11.24 -2.60
CA VAL A 16 12.14 -11.19 -3.09
C VAL A 16 12.08 -11.27 -4.62
N LEU A 17 13.13 -10.88 -5.33
CA LEU A 17 13.26 -11.01 -6.79
C LEU A 17 13.85 -12.35 -7.25
N LEU A 18 14.50 -13.09 -6.35
CA LEU A 18 15.19 -14.36 -6.64
C LEU A 18 14.45 -15.58 -6.08
N ALA A 19 13.40 -15.39 -5.28
CA ALA A 19 12.52 -16.48 -4.82
C ALA A 19 11.35 -16.66 -5.79
N ASP A 20 11.63 -17.23 -6.97
CA ASP A 20 10.81 -18.25 -7.66
C ASP A 20 11.45 -18.55 -9.04
N ASP A 21 12.00 -19.76 -9.17
CA ASP A 21 12.70 -20.29 -10.34
C ASP A 21 11.78 -20.48 -11.56
N SER A 22 11.55 -19.41 -12.31
CA SER A 22 11.12 -19.52 -13.72
C SER A 22 11.98 -18.61 -14.59
N SER A 23 12.75 -19.21 -15.50
CA SER A 23 13.60 -18.53 -16.48
C SER A 23 12.85 -17.46 -17.29
N ALA A 24 11.53 -17.62 -17.46
CA ALA A 24 10.65 -16.65 -18.08
C ALA A 24 10.49 -15.34 -17.27
N SER A 25 10.40 -15.43 -15.94
CA SER A 25 10.26 -14.26 -15.05
C SER A 25 11.57 -13.47 -14.97
N VAL A 26 12.71 -14.16 -14.89
CA VAL A 26 14.03 -13.53 -14.93
C VAL A 26 14.28 -12.88 -16.30
N SER A 27 13.91 -13.53 -17.41
CA SER A 27 14.02 -12.93 -18.75
C SER A 27 13.13 -11.68 -18.90
N TYR A 28 11.92 -11.68 -18.34
CA TYR A 28 11.03 -10.52 -18.34
C TYR A 28 11.61 -9.34 -17.54
N ILE A 29 12.18 -9.60 -16.36
CA ILE A 29 12.85 -8.60 -15.53
C ILE A 29 14.12 -8.08 -16.24
N LEU A 30 14.96 -8.96 -16.79
CA LEU A 30 16.16 -8.55 -17.51
C LEU A 30 15.84 -7.74 -18.77
N LYS A 31 14.78 -8.08 -19.51
CA LYS A 31 14.41 -7.36 -20.74
C LYS A 31 13.71 -6.01 -20.48
N ASN A 32 12.87 -5.90 -19.45
CA ASN A 32 12.04 -4.71 -19.23
C ASN A 32 12.52 -3.83 -18.06
N TYR A 33 13.09 -4.43 -17.02
CA TYR A 33 13.50 -3.72 -15.80
C TYR A 33 14.94 -3.25 -15.83
N VAL A 34 15.87 -4.03 -16.35
CA VAL A 34 17.29 -3.64 -16.38
C VAL A 34 17.53 -2.41 -17.25
N PRO A 35 16.98 -2.28 -18.48
CA PRO A 35 17.13 -1.06 -19.27
C PRO A 35 16.49 0.17 -18.59
N ALA A 36 15.38 -0.03 -17.86
CA ALA A 36 14.72 1.03 -17.09
C ALA A 36 15.53 1.44 -15.85
N LEU A 37 16.15 0.47 -15.16
CA LEU A 37 17.06 0.68 -14.04
C LEU A 37 18.30 1.47 -14.47
N LEU A 38 18.83 1.16 -15.65
CA LEU A 38 19.99 1.83 -16.23
C LEU A 38 19.67 3.20 -16.83
N ARG A 39 18.41 3.46 -17.24
CA ARG A 39 17.97 4.75 -17.80
C ARG A 39 17.98 5.89 -16.78
N ASN A 40 17.62 5.63 -15.52
CA ASN A 40 17.66 6.64 -14.46
C ASN A 40 17.96 6.00 -13.09
N PRO A 41 19.22 5.64 -12.82
CA PRO A 41 19.61 4.91 -11.62
C PRO A 41 19.32 5.69 -10.34
N PHE A 42 19.39 7.03 -10.39
CA PHE A 42 19.08 7.90 -9.26
C PHE A 42 17.61 7.83 -8.84
N LYS A 43 16.66 7.81 -9.78
CA LYS A 43 15.23 7.63 -9.46
C LYS A 43 14.95 6.27 -8.82
N GLN A 44 15.60 5.21 -9.27
CA GLN A 44 15.41 3.86 -8.74
C GLN A 44 16.02 3.68 -7.35
N LEU A 45 17.16 4.32 -7.10
CA LEU A 45 17.75 4.40 -5.77
C LEU A 45 16.83 5.20 -4.82
N ALA A 46 16.24 6.29 -5.30
CA ALA A 46 15.23 7.03 -4.55
C ALA A 46 13.99 6.16 -4.27
N SER A 47 13.47 5.39 -5.24
CA SER A 47 12.35 4.46 -5.00
C SER A 47 12.64 3.50 -3.86
N LEU A 48 13.79 2.83 -3.90
CA LEU A 48 14.19 1.86 -2.86
C LEU A 48 14.35 2.51 -1.48
N ARG A 49 14.96 3.69 -1.40
CA ARG A 49 15.15 4.41 -0.13
C ARG A 49 13.82 4.81 0.52
N HIS A 50 12.81 5.11 -0.30
CA HIS A 50 11.48 5.52 0.16
C HIS A 50 10.49 4.34 0.29
N GLY A 51 10.95 3.10 0.08
CA GLY A 51 10.09 1.91 0.14
C GLY A 51 9.07 1.82 -1.01
N ILE A 52 9.30 2.55 -2.11
CA ILE A 52 8.52 2.45 -3.35
C ILE A 52 9.01 1.24 -4.15
N VAL A 53 8.07 0.44 -4.63
CA VAL A 53 8.36 -0.73 -5.47
C VAL A 53 9.14 -0.28 -6.71
N PRO A 54 10.32 -0.85 -7.00
CA PRO A 54 11.12 -0.47 -8.17
C PRO A 54 10.28 -0.50 -9.45
N GLY A 55 10.52 0.40 -10.39
CA GLY A 55 9.76 0.48 -11.65
C GLY A 55 8.31 0.99 -11.52
N THR A 56 7.92 1.46 -10.35
CA THR A 56 6.67 2.18 -10.04
C THR A 56 7.01 3.50 -9.36
N LEU A 57 6.05 4.43 -9.29
CA LEU A 57 6.21 5.71 -8.60
C LEU A 57 5.21 5.89 -7.45
N TRP A 58 4.14 5.09 -7.43
CA TRP A 58 3.01 5.20 -6.50
C TRP A 58 2.86 3.98 -5.58
N CYS A 59 3.55 2.86 -5.84
CA CYS A 59 3.39 1.66 -5.03
C CYS A 59 4.31 1.67 -3.80
N GLY A 60 3.88 2.31 -2.71
CA GLY A 60 4.54 2.27 -1.41
C GLY A 60 3.93 3.24 -0.41
N PRO A 61 4.68 3.68 0.63
CA PRO A 61 4.21 4.69 1.57
C PRO A 61 4.17 6.08 0.92
N GLY A 62 3.04 6.43 0.30
CA GLY A 62 2.91 7.63 -0.54
C GLY A 62 3.54 7.40 -1.92
N HIS A 63 4.00 8.47 -2.56
CA HIS A 63 4.54 8.41 -3.91
C HIS A 63 5.77 9.30 -4.11
N ILE A 64 6.51 9.03 -5.18
CA ILE A 64 7.65 9.84 -5.65
C ILE A 64 7.42 10.42 -7.05
N ALA A 65 6.19 10.32 -7.55
CA ALA A 65 5.79 10.93 -8.82
C ALA A 65 5.87 12.45 -8.72
N SER A 66 6.40 13.09 -9.76
CA SER A 66 6.54 14.55 -9.87
C SER A 66 5.20 15.22 -10.20
N ASN A 67 4.26 14.45 -10.77
CA ASN A 67 2.90 14.88 -11.06
C ASN A 67 1.97 13.67 -11.20
N TYR A 68 0.66 13.92 -11.16
CA TYR A 68 -0.38 12.88 -11.24
C TYR A 68 -0.26 11.95 -12.45
N SER A 69 0.16 12.48 -13.61
CA SER A 69 0.24 11.71 -14.86
C SER A 69 1.50 10.87 -14.98
N GLU A 70 2.51 11.12 -14.14
CA GLU A 70 3.76 10.36 -14.17
C GLU A 70 3.53 8.94 -13.65
N LEU A 71 3.88 7.95 -14.47
CA LEU A 71 3.84 6.53 -14.12
C LEU A 71 5.21 5.90 -14.42
N GLY A 72 5.59 4.92 -13.62
CA GLY A 72 6.74 4.08 -13.83
C GLY A 72 6.57 3.11 -14.99
N VAL A 73 7.61 2.33 -15.27
CA VAL A 73 7.62 1.36 -16.37
C VAL A 73 6.57 0.27 -16.21
N ASN A 74 6.23 -0.09 -14.97
CA ASN A 74 5.11 -0.96 -14.65
C ASN A 74 3.79 -0.18 -14.58
N TRP A 75 3.48 0.61 -15.61
CA TRP A 75 2.38 1.58 -15.59
C TRP A 75 1.02 0.97 -15.22
N LYS A 76 0.72 -0.30 -15.57
CA LYS A 76 -0.54 -0.97 -15.20
C LYS A 76 -0.66 -1.19 -13.69
N LEU A 77 0.41 -1.67 -13.06
CA LEU A 77 0.50 -1.81 -11.61
C LEU A 77 0.48 -0.43 -10.94
N ASP A 78 1.27 0.49 -11.47
CA ASP A 78 1.43 1.82 -10.91
C ASP A 78 0.13 2.63 -10.96
N THR A 79 -0.70 2.42 -11.99
CA THR A 79 -2.05 2.97 -12.08
C THR A 79 -2.95 2.48 -10.94
N CYS A 80 -2.85 1.21 -10.56
CA CYS A 80 -3.60 0.67 -9.43
C CYS A 80 -3.19 1.33 -8.11
N CYS A 81 -1.89 1.49 -7.88
CA CYS A 81 -1.36 2.13 -6.68
C CYS A 81 -1.73 3.62 -6.63
N ARG A 82 -1.58 4.36 -7.74
CA ARG A 82 -2.02 5.75 -7.84
C ARG A 82 -3.50 5.90 -7.48
N ALA A 83 -4.37 5.07 -8.05
CA ALA A 83 -5.79 5.12 -7.73
C ALA A 83 -6.07 4.88 -6.24
N HIS A 84 -5.30 3.98 -5.61
CA HIS A 84 -5.41 3.67 -4.18
C HIS A 84 -4.90 4.80 -3.26
N ASP A 85 -3.82 5.48 -3.62
CA ASP A 85 -3.30 6.65 -2.89
C ASP A 85 -4.33 7.78 -2.82
N PHE A 86 -5.10 7.93 -3.90
CA PHE A 86 -6.22 8.88 -4.00
C PHE A 86 -7.55 8.34 -3.45
N CYS A 87 -7.53 7.33 -2.59
CA CYS A 87 -8.71 6.94 -1.85
C CYS A 87 -9.32 8.14 -1.10
N ASN A 88 -10.64 8.30 -1.23
CA ASN A 88 -11.43 9.41 -0.67
C ASN A 88 -11.23 9.61 0.82
N ASP A 89 -10.81 8.56 1.55
CA ASP A 89 -10.45 8.70 2.95
C ASP A 89 -9.50 7.60 3.45
N TYR A 90 -8.79 7.90 4.54
CA TYR A 90 -7.94 6.98 5.25
C TYR A 90 -7.63 7.41 6.68
N ILE A 91 -7.14 6.44 7.45
CA ILE A 91 -6.54 6.65 8.77
C ILE A 91 -5.05 6.34 8.65
N ARG A 92 -4.21 7.34 8.94
CA ARG A 92 -2.74 7.21 8.95
C ARG A 92 -2.29 6.10 9.92
N PRO A 93 -1.11 5.49 9.71
CA PRO A 93 -0.48 4.68 10.74
C PRO A 93 -0.39 5.45 12.07
N ARG A 94 -0.57 4.75 13.19
CA ARG A 94 -0.46 5.33 14.55
C ARG A 94 -1.34 6.56 14.80
N SER A 95 -2.44 6.71 14.06
CA SER A 95 -3.31 7.88 14.13
C SER A 95 -4.76 7.48 14.38
N SER A 96 -5.54 8.42 14.91
CA SER A 96 -6.98 8.26 15.14
C SER A 96 -7.80 9.10 14.17
N LYS A 97 -8.94 8.58 13.72
CA LYS A 97 -9.97 9.30 12.96
C LYS A 97 -11.32 8.59 13.13
N TYR A 98 -12.43 9.30 13.21
CA TYR A 98 -13.77 8.70 13.37
C TYR A 98 -13.93 7.82 14.61
N GLY A 99 -13.22 8.17 15.69
CA GLY A 99 -13.14 7.32 16.89
C GLY A 99 -12.39 5.98 16.69
N LEU A 100 -11.76 5.76 15.53
CA LEU A 100 -10.98 4.56 15.22
C LEU A 100 -9.47 4.85 15.34
N TYR A 101 -8.74 4.04 16.10
CA TYR A 101 -7.28 4.12 16.18
C TYR A 101 -6.61 3.06 15.29
N ASN A 102 -5.84 3.51 14.29
CA ASN A 102 -5.04 2.61 13.46
C ASN A 102 -3.71 2.26 14.13
N SER A 103 -3.68 1.13 14.82
CA SER A 103 -2.48 0.65 15.53
C SER A 103 -1.34 0.14 14.63
N ALA A 104 -1.54 0.06 13.31
CA ALA A 104 -0.49 -0.42 12.42
C ALA A 104 0.69 0.57 12.36
N LYS A 105 1.92 0.04 12.35
CA LYS A 105 3.15 0.86 12.28
C LYS A 105 3.35 1.49 10.90
N LEU A 106 3.06 0.73 9.83
CA LEU A 106 3.35 1.14 8.44
C LEU A 106 2.10 1.22 7.55
N CYS A 107 1.08 0.39 7.81
CA CYS A 107 -0.11 0.35 6.98
C CYS A 107 -1.05 1.50 7.36
N ARG A 108 -1.36 2.37 6.41
CA ARG A 108 -2.61 3.15 6.47
C ARG A 108 -3.80 2.20 6.41
N SER A 109 -4.91 2.60 7.03
CA SER A 109 -6.19 1.93 6.81
C SER A 109 -6.99 2.80 5.85
N SER A 110 -7.31 2.28 4.67
CA SER A 110 -8.14 2.96 3.67
C SER A 110 -9.60 2.55 3.82
N LEU A 111 -10.51 3.23 3.11
CA LEU A 111 -11.89 2.75 2.98
C LEU A 111 -11.89 1.33 2.38
N CYS A 112 -12.77 0.45 2.89
CA CYS A 112 -12.87 -0.92 2.38
C CYS A 112 -13.18 -0.97 0.88
N GLU A 113 -13.98 -0.02 0.39
CA GLU A 113 -14.24 0.13 -1.04
C GLU A 113 -12.96 0.34 -1.86
N CYS A 114 -12.07 1.23 -1.41
CA CYS A 114 -10.79 1.48 -2.07
C CYS A 114 -9.89 0.25 -2.08
N ASP A 115 -9.83 -0.50 -0.97
CA ASP A 115 -9.03 -1.72 -0.91
C ASP A 115 -9.61 -2.84 -1.80
N LEU A 116 -10.94 -2.94 -1.95
CA LEU A 116 -11.58 -3.87 -2.89
C LEU A 116 -11.28 -3.51 -4.35
N GLN A 117 -11.39 -2.22 -4.71
CA GLN A 117 -10.98 -1.72 -6.02
C GLN A 117 -9.49 -1.97 -6.28
N PHE A 118 -8.64 -1.76 -5.28
CA PHE A 118 -7.22 -2.03 -5.40
C PHE A 118 -6.95 -3.52 -5.63
N TYR A 119 -7.61 -4.41 -4.89
CA TYR A 119 -7.50 -5.86 -5.04
C TYR A 119 -7.83 -6.31 -6.48
N ASP A 120 -8.98 -5.86 -6.99
CA ASP A 120 -9.44 -6.22 -8.33
C ASP A 120 -8.55 -5.62 -9.44
N CYS A 121 -7.98 -4.45 -9.21
CA CYS A 121 -7.06 -3.81 -10.15
C CYS A 121 -5.77 -4.63 -10.24
N LEU A 122 -5.20 -5.01 -9.10
CA LEU A 122 -3.99 -5.85 -9.04
C LEU A 122 -4.19 -7.22 -9.69
N LYS A 123 -5.38 -7.84 -9.56
CA LYS A 123 -5.68 -9.11 -10.27
C LYS A 123 -5.65 -8.98 -11.79
N LYS A 124 -5.97 -7.80 -12.32
CA LYS A 124 -5.98 -7.52 -13.77
C LYS A 124 -4.62 -7.02 -14.27
N ALA A 125 -3.78 -6.49 -13.37
CA ALA A 125 -2.44 -6.03 -13.70
C ALA A 125 -1.51 -7.23 -13.98
N PRO A 126 -0.86 -7.29 -15.15
CA PRO A 126 0.00 -8.40 -15.52
C PRO A 126 1.35 -8.34 -14.80
N GLY A 127 1.96 -9.51 -14.62
CA GLY A 127 3.36 -9.64 -14.22
C GLY A 127 3.58 -9.99 -12.74
N PHE A 128 4.74 -10.59 -12.47
CA PHE A 128 5.14 -11.09 -11.15
C PHE A 128 5.18 -9.99 -10.07
N VAL A 129 5.57 -8.77 -10.44
CA VAL A 129 5.63 -7.64 -9.50
C VAL A 129 4.24 -7.27 -9.00
N ALA A 130 3.23 -7.18 -9.87
CA ALA A 130 1.85 -6.88 -9.48
C ALA A 130 1.26 -7.96 -8.56
N PHE A 131 1.51 -9.23 -8.89
CA PHE A 131 1.10 -10.36 -8.07
C PHE A 131 1.69 -10.29 -6.64
N ASN A 132 2.98 -9.98 -6.51
CA ASN A 132 3.63 -9.87 -5.21
C ASN A 132 3.21 -8.64 -4.42
N VAL A 133 2.98 -7.48 -5.07
CA VAL A 133 2.41 -6.30 -4.41
C VAL A 133 1.06 -6.66 -3.76
N GLY A 134 0.17 -7.32 -4.51
CA GLY A 134 -1.11 -7.76 -3.96
C GLY A 134 -0.96 -8.73 -2.79
N ARG A 135 -0.11 -9.75 -2.92
CA ARG A 135 0.14 -10.70 -1.82
C ARG A 135 0.67 -10.02 -0.56
N ILE A 136 1.63 -9.10 -0.70
CA ILE A 136 2.26 -8.42 0.43
C ILE A 136 1.25 -7.47 1.09
N TYR A 137 0.59 -6.63 0.30
CA TYR A 137 -0.37 -5.64 0.81
C TYR A 137 -1.51 -6.32 1.57
N PHE A 138 -2.23 -7.26 0.93
CA PHE A 138 -3.40 -7.91 1.53
C PHE A 138 -3.05 -8.94 2.62
N LYS A 139 -1.77 -9.34 2.76
CA LYS A 139 -1.28 -10.12 3.90
C LYS A 139 -0.90 -9.25 5.10
N LYS A 140 -0.29 -8.08 4.88
CA LYS A 140 0.20 -7.19 5.95
C LYS A 140 -0.86 -6.17 6.39
N CYS A 141 -1.51 -5.50 5.45
CA CYS A 141 -2.48 -4.43 5.69
C CYS A 141 -3.90 -5.00 5.66
N ARG A 142 -4.25 -5.81 6.67
CA ARG A 142 -5.50 -6.61 6.69
C ARG A 142 -6.74 -5.85 7.18
N ARG A 143 -6.64 -4.54 7.44
CA ARG A 143 -7.73 -3.74 8.02
C ARG A 143 -8.04 -2.55 7.13
N CYS A 144 -9.29 -2.50 6.70
CA CYS A 144 -9.91 -1.31 6.12
C CYS A 144 -11.02 -0.83 7.06
N PHE A 145 -11.65 0.31 6.75
CA PHE A 145 -12.82 0.76 7.49
C PHE A 145 -13.96 1.14 6.54
N ASN A 146 -15.18 1.04 7.04
CA ASN A 146 -16.37 1.60 6.40
C ASN A 146 -16.73 2.89 7.11
N ALA A 147 -16.92 3.97 6.35
CA ALA A 147 -17.46 5.24 6.83
C ALA A 147 -18.95 5.33 6.50
N TYR A 148 -19.74 5.91 7.40
CA TYR A 148 -21.17 6.06 7.25
C TYR A 148 -21.55 7.55 7.28
N TYR A 149 -22.42 7.94 6.35
CA TYR A 149 -22.75 9.33 6.05
C TYR A 149 -24.18 9.71 6.49
N ASP A 150 -24.87 8.81 7.19
CA ASP A 150 -26.18 9.05 7.78
C ASP A 150 -26.22 8.54 9.24
N VAL A 151 -26.87 9.32 10.10
CA VAL A 151 -26.97 9.04 11.54
C VAL A 151 -27.77 7.76 11.81
N GLU A 152 -28.80 7.47 11.01
CA GLU A 152 -29.65 6.30 11.18
C GLU A 152 -28.85 5.00 11.05
N THR A 153 -27.98 4.90 10.04
CA THR A 153 -27.10 3.75 9.82
C THR A 153 -26.15 3.52 10.99
N CYS A 154 -25.64 4.60 11.60
CA CYS A 154 -24.81 4.51 12.80
C CYS A 154 -25.57 3.92 13.98
N ILE A 155 -26.77 4.46 14.26
CA ILE A 155 -27.63 3.97 15.35
C ILE A 155 -28.00 2.50 15.13
N LYS A 156 -28.40 2.15 13.91
CA LYS A 156 -28.81 0.77 13.55
C LYS A 156 -27.68 -0.25 13.69
N ARG A 157 -26.42 0.22 13.57
CA ARG A 157 -25.20 -0.58 13.78
C ARG A 157 -24.69 -0.53 15.22
N GLY A 158 -25.34 0.21 16.11
CA GLY A 158 -24.90 0.41 17.49
C GLY A 158 -23.56 1.15 17.59
N LEU A 159 -23.26 2.02 16.62
CA LEU A 159 -22.03 2.82 16.59
C LEU A 159 -22.28 4.19 17.23
N VAL A 160 -21.26 4.70 17.92
CA VAL A 160 -21.28 6.06 18.46
C VAL A 160 -21.31 7.06 17.30
N VAL A 161 -22.25 7.99 17.36
CA VAL A 161 -22.37 9.07 16.39
C VAL A 161 -21.43 10.21 16.79
N ASN A 162 -20.48 10.52 15.92
CA ASN A 162 -19.61 11.67 16.02
C ASN A 162 -19.40 12.26 14.63
N GLU A 163 -19.80 13.50 14.42
CA GLU A 163 -19.64 14.16 13.12
C GLU A 163 -18.19 14.65 12.97
N GLU A 164 -17.50 14.11 11.97
CA GLU A 164 -16.15 14.52 11.57
C GLU A 164 -16.11 14.73 10.06
N GLN A 165 -15.26 15.65 9.59
CA GLN A 165 -15.10 15.91 8.17
C GLN A 165 -14.11 14.93 7.52
N GLY A 166 -14.54 14.31 6.43
CA GLY A 166 -13.72 13.44 5.60
C GLY A 166 -12.74 14.17 4.70
N ARG A 167 -11.77 13.42 4.18
CA ARG A 167 -10.67 13.99 3.38
C ARG A 167 -11.19 14.62 2.08
N ASN A 168 -12.29 14.12 1.53
CA ASN A 168 -12.98 14.71 0.38
C ASN A 168 -14.04 15.78 0.76
N GLY A 169 -14.10 16.21 2.03
CA GLY A 169 -15.08 17.16 2.54
C GLY A 169 -16.43 16.56 2.96
N SER A 170 -16.65 15.25 2.78
CA SER A 170 -17.88 14.57 3.22
C SER A 170 -18.07 14.65 4.73
N ARG A 171 -19.31 14.75 5.20
CA ARG A 171 -19.66 14.63 6.63
C ARG A 171 -19.80 13.16 7.00
N VAL A 172 -18.91 12.65 7.85
CA VAL A 172 -18.93 11.26 8.32
C VAL A 172 -19.44 11.25 9.75
N PHE A 173 -20.45 10.43 10.03
CA PHE A 173 -21.10 10.36 11.35
C PHE A 173 -20.60 9.21 12.21
N CYS A 174 -20.10 8.14 11.60
CA CYS A 174 -19.42 7.06 12.31
C CYS A 174 -18.61 6.21 11.33
N ALA A 175 -17.68 5.44 11.86
CA ALA A 175 -16.93 4.47 11.08
C ALA A 175 -16.68 3.18 11.88
N GLN A 176 -16.37 2.10 11.16
CA GLN A 176 -16.01 0.82 11.78
C GLN A 176 -14.94 0.10 10.96
N PHE A 177 -13.94 -0.45 11.63
CA PHE A 177 -12.97 -1.35 11.00
C PHE A 177 -13.63 -2.65 10.54
N ASP A 178 -13.34 -3.08 9.32
CA ASP A 178 -13.45 -4.47 8.93
C ASP A 178 -12.11 -5.17 9.23
N ARG A 179 -12.14 -6.14 10.16
CA ARG A 179 -10.96 -6.90 10.58
C ARG A 179 -10.70 -8.13 9.72
N ASN A 180 -11.68 -8.57 8.93
CA ASN A 180 -11.53 -9.73 8.05
C ASN A 180 -12.23 -9.54 6.69
N PRO A 181 -11.83 -8.49 5.95
CA PRO A 181 -12.39 -8.17 4.65
C PRO A 181 -12.23 -9.34 3.67
N LYS A 182 -13.32 -9.64 2.96
CA LYS A 182 -13.42 -10.80 2.07
C LYS A 182 -12.95 -10.49 0.65
N TRP A 183 -11.71 -10.04 0.51
CA TRP A 183 -11.13 -9.58 -0.76
C TRP A 183 -11.32 -10.53 -1.95
N LYS A 184 -11.36 -11.85 -1.70
CA LYS A 184 -11.46 -12.88 -2.73
C LYS A 184 -12.89 -13.15 -3.20
N GLN A 185 -13.90 -12.65 -2.49
CA GLN A 185 -15.30 -12.86 -2.85
C GLN A 185 -15.70 -11.90 -3.98
N PRO A 186 -16.76 -12.20 -4.73
CA PRO A 186 -17.34 -11.24 -5.66
C PRO A 186 -17.92 -10.05 -4.88
N HIS A 187 -17.58 -8.84 -5.30
CA HIS A 187 -18.12 -7.61 -4.73
C HIS A 187 -18.51 -6.66 -5.86
N ASN A 188 -19.65 -6.00 -5.70
CA ASN A 188 -20.18 -5.02 -6.65
C ASN A 188 -19.57 -3.65 -6.38
N VAL A 189 -18.25 -3.55 -6.46
CA VAL A 189 -17.57 -2.26 -6.35
C VAL A 189 -17.21 -1.79 -7.75
N ALA A 190 -17.78 -0.65 -8.14
CA ALA A 190 -17.40 -0.03 -9.40
C ALA A 190 -15.93 0.42 -9.30
N MET A 191 -15.13 0.05 -10.30
CA MET A 191 -13.81 0.65 -10.43
C MET A 191 -13.96 2.14 -10.67
N PRO A 192 -13.15 2.99 -10.02
CA PRO A 192 -13.08 4.39 -10.40
C PRO A 192 -12.70 4.47 -11.87
N ARG A 193 -13.41 5.31 -12.63
CA ARG A 193 -13.02 5.57 -14.02
C ARG A 193 -11.59 6.14 -14.00
N PRO A 194 -10.67 5.67 -14.86
CA PRO A 194 -9.36 6.30 -14.97
C PRO A 194 -9.53 7.77 -15.29
N THR A 195 -9.24 8.66 -14.33
CA THR A 195 -9.29 10.09 -14.56
C THR A 195 -7.94 10.55 -15.10
N ALA A 196 -7.96 11.51 -16.04
CA ALA A 196 -6.75 12.16 -16.53
C ALA A 196 -6.25 13.25 -15.56
N ALA A 197 -7.05 13.59 -14.55
CA ALA A 197 -6.78 14.64 -13.58
C ALA A 197 -6.89 14.08 -12.14
N PRO A 198 -6.11 14.66 -11.21
CA PRO A 198 -6.27 14.42 -9.78
C PRO A 198 -7.67 14.85 -9.30
N PRO A 199 -8.29 14.16 -8.33
CA PRO A 199 -9.45 14.67 -7.62
C PRO A 199 -9.29 16.10 -7.07
N THR A 200 -10.34 16.91 -7.13
CA THR A 200 -10.29 18.35 -6.75
C THR A 200 -9.99 18.61 -5.27
N TRP A 201 -10.11 17.60 -4.41
CA TRP A 201 -9.88 17.71 -2.96
C TRP A 201 -8.41 17.47 -2.57
N ILE A 202 -7.51 17.23 -3.53
CA ILE A 202 -6.10 16.96 -3.27
C ILE A 202 -5.33 18.17 -2.73
N ASP A 203 -5.77 19.40 -3.03
CA ASP A 203 -5.07 20.64 -2.63
C ASP A 203 -5.18 20.96 -1.11
N THR A 204 -5.83 20.09 -0.32
CA THR A 204 -6.15 20.33 1.10
C THR A 204 -5.17 19.73 2.11
N GLU A 205 -4.21 18.91 1.67
CA GLU A 205 -3.07 18.47 2.50
C GLU A 205 -1.75 18.71 1.77
N PRO A 206 -0.66 19.03 2.47
CA PRO A 206 0.66 19.14 1.85
C PRO A 206 0.98 17.86 1.09
N ASP A 207 1.61 18.03 -0.07
CA ASP A 207 2.07 16.98 -0.98
C ASP A 207 2.57 15.78 -0.18
N GLN A 208 2.13 14.57 -0.54
CA GLN A 208 2.50 13.32 0.12
C GLN A 208 3.96 12.97 -0.15
N THR A 209 4.87 13.93 0.04
CA THR A 209 6.30 13.70 0.15
C THR A 209 6.47 12.71 1.27
N VAL A 210 6.98 11.54 0.88
CA VAL A 210 7.45 10.44 1.73
C VAL A 210 7.82 10.98 3.11
N PRO A 211 7.20 10.47 4.20
CA PRO A 211 7.63 10.84 5.54
C PRO A 211 9.16 10.77 5.60
N LEU A 212 9.82 11.83 6.07
CA LEU A 212 11.26 11.79 6.37
C LEU A 212 11.59 10.44 7.00
N PRO A 213 12.74 9.81 6.67
CA PRO A 213 13.07 8.49 7.18
C PRO A 213 12.73 8.47 8.66
N TYR A 214 11.75 7.63 9.03
CA TYR A 214 11.34 7.52 10.43
C TYR A 214 12.62 7.42 11.24
N PRO A 215 12.80 8.24 12.29
CA PRO A 215 13.89 8.03 13.21
C PRO A 215 13.92 6.54 13.53
N MET A 216 15.09 5.93 13.39
CA MET A 216 15.33 4.61 13.96
C MET A 216 15.22 4.82 15.47
N ASP A 217 14.00 4.90 15.99
CA ASP A 217 13.73 4.90 17.41
C ASP A 217 14.32 3.57 17.92
N GLU A 218 15.22 3.71 18.88
CA GLU A 218 15.93 2.61 19.53
C GLU A 218 14.95 1.52 19.94
N GLU A 219 15.39 0.28 19.76
CA GLU A 219 14.67 -0.93 20.12
C GLU A 219 14.23 -0.89 21.60
N ASP A 220 12.95 -0.61 21.84
CA ASP A 220 12.29 -1.15 23.03
C ASP A 220 12.00 -2.63 22.76
N ASP A 221 12.94 -3.43 23.25
CA ASP A 221 12.85 -4.85 23.53
C ASP A 221 11.59 -5.15 24.37
N ASP A 222 10.53 -5.64 23.72
CA ASP A 222 9.73 -6.70 24.33
C ASP A 222 8.97 -7.51 23.26
N THR A 223 8.83 -8.81 23.52
CA THR A 223 8.20 -9.87 22.71
C THR A 223 9.08 -10.56 21.65
N SER A 224 10.00 -11.38 22.18
CA SER A 224 10.29 -12.73 21.68
C SER A 224 9.05 -13.41 21.06
N THR A 225 9.02 -13.48 19.73
CA THR A 225 8.37 -14.60 19.02
C THR A 225 9.35 -15.08 17.96
N ASP A 226 9.91 -16.25 18.25
CA ASP A 226 10.87 -16.98 17.44
C ASP A 226 10.31 -17.20 16.01
N PHE A 227 11.01 -16.68 15.01
CA PHE A 227 10.64 -16.87 13.60
C PHE A 227 11.13 -18.26 13.17
N ASP A 228 10.29 -19.28 13.34
CA ASP A 228 10.64 -20.66 13.01
C ASP A 228 10.89 -20.84 11.50
N ILE A 229 12.16 -21.04 11.15
CA ILE A 229 12.68 -21.24 9.80
C ILE A 229 12.22 -22.58 9.18
N ARG A 230 11.51 -23.44 9.93
CA ARG A 230 10.97 -24.70 9.41
C ARG A 230 9.78 -24.58 8.45
N MET A 231 9.18 -23.39 8.28
CA MET A 231 8.11 -23.17 7.30
C MET A 231 8.58 -22.85 5.87
N LEU A 232 9.88 -22.93 5.58
CA LEU A 232 10.43 -22.70 4.23
C LEU A 232 10.86 -23.99 3.49
N ASN A 233 10.60 -25.17 4.05
CA ASN A 233 10.68 -26.41 3.29
C ASN A 233 9.28 -26.83 2.82
N VAL A 234 8.99 -26.58 1.54
CA VAL A 234 7.89 -27.23 0.82
C VAL A 234 8.54 -28.18 -0.18
N SER A 235 8.41 -29.48 0.09
CA SER A 235 8.27 -30.49 -0.94
C SER A 235 6.85 -30.44 -1.49
#